data_AF-A0A955WY53-F1
#
_entry.id   AF-A0A955WY53-F1
#
_cell.length_a   1.000
_cell.length_b   1.000
_cell.length_c   1.000
_cell.angle_alpha   90.00
_cell.angle_beta   90.00
_cell.angle_gamma   90.00
#
_symmetry.space_group_name_H-M   'P 1'
#
loop_
_entity.id
_entity.type
_entity.pdbx_description
1 polymer ?
#
loop_
_entity_poly.entity_id
_entity_poly.type
_entity_poly.pdbx_seq_one_letter_code
_entity_poly.pdbx_strand_id
1 'polypeptide(L)'
;EFDEFLGDLAAKREEVFDAFGAKKQVLLDERNRRAQNIMGAAARILEGVARRAGKFKDEPELNAFFASDAMIMKLRSLAEQLGGLGEGVRGDELLAKLKASKNDALRALRDKRDLFEGGGNLIKFGAHQFTVNTQPLELTIVPKDDGLALHLTGTDFYEPIDDAEFNQTRSYWAQNLVSEDADVYRAEYLAATLLFRAERSEDGLSVQGLMDATRSEGGLLEVVRAQAQARYDEGYERGLHDADATAILEKLLSMRHSAGLLRFAPAPRATACTFWTALKDDAAKARWHRKARSLGRLRRSLGSHRALHELGDELAAAMTEGLATLGLPELADHASLAARYLVEELTADQVRFTTSREALDRVGALWAHLDTTGHRRDLEEDLRTLADDLPGRLELATAWLETHAAKDGVALDPDLLLEAASLVALGERVPREPSSAVTQVKLDGILGQHPRVVDRALTLRLDEFMSRLTRFIEVRVP
;
A
#
# COMPACT_ATOMS: atom_id res chain seq x y z
N GLU A 1 -92.58 73.24 6.23
CA GLU A 1 -92.83 72.01 5.46
C GLU A 1 -92.07 71.95 4.14
N PHE A 2 -92.11 72.94 3.24
CA PHE A 2 -91.37 72.87 1.96
C PHE A 2 -89.84 73.10 2.05
N ASP A 3 -89.35 73.99 2.94
CA ASP A 3 -87.91 74.24 3.09
C ASP A 3 -87.15 73.09 3.76
N GLU A 4 -87.83 72.33 4.64
CA GLU A 4 -87.29 71.14 5.30
C GLU A 4 -87.03 70.01 4.28
N PHE A 5 -87.96 69.83 3.33
CA PHE A 5 -87.87 68.82 2.27
C PHE A 5 -86.72 69.08 1.28
N LEU A 6 -86.37 70.35 1.04
CA LEU A 6 -85.22 70.74 0.19
C LEU A 6 -83.88 70.47 0.89
N GLY A 7 -83.83 70.65 2.22
CA GLY A 7 -82.66 70.28 3.04
C GLY A 7 -82.40 68.78 3.03
N ASP A 8 -83.45 67.97 3.21
CA ASP A 8 -83.37 66.51 3.14
C ASP A 8 -82.94 66.00 1.76
N LEU A 9 -83.42 66.63 0.67
CA LEU A 9 -83.04 66.28 -0.70
C LEU A 9 -81.55 66.60 -0.99
N ALA A 10 -81.06 67.73 -0.49
CA ALA A 10 -79.66 68.12 -0.61
C ALA A 10 -78.73 67.17 0.18
N ALA A 11 -79.12 66.83 1.42
CA ALA A 11 -78.42 65.84 2.24
C ALA A 11 -78.39 64.46 1.57
N LYS A 12 -79.52 64.01 0.99
CA LYS A 12 -79.58 62.73 0.27
C LYS A 12 -78.72 62.75 -1.00
N ARG A 13 -78.65 63.87 -1.72
CA ARG A 13 -77.78 64.03 -2.89
C ARG A 13 -76.30 63.95 -2.51
N GLU A 14 -75.91 64.60 -1.41
CA GLU A 14 -74.54 64.56 -0.88
C GLU A 14 -74.17 63.15 -0.42
N GLU A 15 -75.04 62.48 0.35
CA GLU A 15 -74.87 61.09 0.77
C GLU A 15 -74.71 60.14 -0.43
N VAL A 16 -75.52 60.32 -1.48
CA VAL A 16 -75.43 59.53 -2.72
C VAL A 16 -74.13 59.83 -3.47
N PHE A 17 -73.72 61.10 -3.56
CA PHE A 17 -72.47 61.49 -4.23
C PHE A 17 -71.25 60.92 -3.50
N ASP A 18 -71.22 60.98 -2.19
CA ASP A 18 -70.16 60.40 -1.35
C ASP A 18 -70.14 58.88 -1.46
N ALA A 19 -71.31 58.22 -1.49
CA ALA A 19 -71.40 56.77 -1.71
C ALA A 19 -70.88 56.36 -3.10
N PHE A 20 -71.22 57.10 -4.16
CA PHE A 20 -70.68 56.86 -5.50
C PHE A 20 -69.18 57.20 -5.60
N GLY A 21 -68.73 58.26 -4.93
CA GLY A 21 -67.32 58.65 -4.84
C GLY A 21 -66.47 57.58 -4.15
N ALA A 22 -66.92 57.12 -2.98
CA ALA A 22 -66.30 56.02 -2.24
C ALA A 22 -66.30 54.73 -3.06
N LYS A 23 -67.42 54.39 -3.73
CA LYS A 23 -67.49 53.19 -4.58
C LYS A 23 -66.55 53.29 -5.79
N LYS A 24 -66.46 54.46 -6.43
CA LYS A 24 -65.52 54.73 -7.52
C LYS A 24 -64.07 54.57 -7.06
N GLN A 25 -63.74 55.10 -5.88
CA GLN A 25 -62.39 54.97 -5.30
C GLN A 25 -62.04 53.50 -5.03
N VAL A 26 -62.95 52.73 -4.42
CA VAL A 26 -62.77 51.29 -4.19
C VAL A 26 -62.52 50.54 -5.50
N LEU A 27 -63.28 50.83 -6.56
CA LEU A 27 -63.10 50.19 -7.87
C LEU A 27 -61.77 50.58 -8.54
N LEU A 28 -61.29 51.81 -8.38
CA LEU A 28 -59.98 52.24 -8.87
C LEU A 28 -58.84 51.53 -8.13
N ASP A 29 -58.94 51.41 -6.81
CA ASP A 29 -57.94 50.75 -5.98
C ASP A 29 -57.89 49.24 -6.27
N GLU A 30 -59.05 48.58 -6.45
CA GLU A 30 -59.12 47.19 -6.89
C GLU A 30 -58.46 46.97 -8.26
N ARG A 31 -58.73 47.87 -9.22
CA ARG A 31 -58.13 47.82 -10.56
C ARG A 31 -56.61 48.02 -10.51
N ASN A 32 -56.14 49.00 -9.75
CA ASN A 32 -54.71 49.28 -9.57
C ASN A 32 -54.00 48.11 -8.88
N ARG A 33 -54.59 47.53 -7.84
CA ARG A 33 -54.05 46.35 -7.16
C ARG A 33 -53.95 45.15 -8.10
N ARG A 34 -54.96 44.95 -8.95
CA ARG A 34 -54.96 43.89 -9.97
C ARG A 34 -53.84 44.09 -10.99
N ALA A 35 -53.67 45.31 -11.49
CA ALA A 35 -52.59 45.65 -12.42
C ALA A 35 -51.19 45.44 -11.80
N GLN A 36 -51.01 45.83 -10.53
CA GLN A 36 -49.75 45.64 -9.81
C GLN A 36 -49.42 44.16 -9.59
N ASN A 37 -50.42 43.33 -9.26
CA ASN A 37 -50.24 41.88 -9.16
C ASN A 37 -49.83 41.25 -10.49
N ILE A 38 -50.42 41.71 -11.61
CA ILE A 38 -50.03 41.26 -12.96
C ILE A 38 -48.58 41.64 -13.27
N MET A 39 -48.16 42.86 -12.95
CA MET A 39 -46.76 43.31 -13.13
C MET A 39 -45.77 42.49 -12.28
N GLY A 40 -46.11 42.20 -11.02
CA GLY A 40 -45.28 41.36 -10.15
C GLY A 40 -45.18 39.90 -10.62
N ALA A 41 -46.22 39.36 -11.25
CA ALA A 41 -46.15 38.05 -11.90
C ALA A 41 -45.29 38.10 -13.18
N ALA A 42 -45.47 39.13 -14.01
CA ALA A 42 -44.75 39.29 -15.26
C ALA A 42 -43.24 39.50 -15.07
N ALA A 43 -42.82 40.25 -14.04
CA ALA A 43 -41.41 40.46 -13.72
C ALA A 43 -40.69 39.14 -13.40
N ARG A 44 -41.30 38.27 -12.59
CA ARG A 44 -40.73 36.94 -12.26
C ARG A 44 -40.61 36.04 -13.50
N ILE A 45 -41.59 36.09 -14.40
CA ILE A 45 -41.54 35.32 -15.64
C ILE A 45 -40.42 35.87 -16.54
N LEU A 46 -40.24 37.20 -16.63
CA LEU A 46 -39.15 37.81 -17.39
C LEU A 46 -37.75 37.39 -16.88
N GLU A 47 -37.53 37.34 -15.58
CA GLU A 47 -36.28 36.82 -15.00
C GLU A 47 -36.02 35.35 -15.39
N GLY A 48 -37.07 34.53 -15.36
CA GLY A 48 -37.00 33.14 -15.80
C GLY A 48 -36.70 33.00 -17.29
N VAL A 49 -37.31 33.85 -18.12
CA VAL A 49 -37.04 33.92 -19.58
C VAL A 49 -35.59 34.30 -19.85
N ALA A 50 -35.04 35.32 -19.17
CA ALA A 50 -33.64 35.72 -19.34
C ALA A 50 -32.66 34.59 -18.97
N ARG A 51 -32.89 33.91 -17.84
CA ARG A 51 -32.04 32.78 -17.41
C ARG A 51 -32.09 31.60 -18.38
N ARG A 52 -33.26 31.31 -18.94
CA ARG A 52 -33.44 30.21 -19.90
C ARG A 52 -32.86 30.55 -21.27
N ALA A 53 -33.01 31.79 -21.72
CA ALA A 53 -32.46 32.29 -22.97
C ALA A 53 -30.93 32.15 -23.04
N GLY A 54 -30.21 32.34 -21.92
CA GLY A 54 -28.76 32.18 -21.84
C GLY A 54 -28.22 30.74 -21.96
N LYS A 55 -29.09 29.71 -22.01
CA LYS A 55 -28.68 28.30 -22.11
C LYS A 55 -28.66 27.75 -23.53
N PHE A 56 -29.30 28.44 -24.47
CA PHE A 56 -29.37 27.99 -25.86
C PHE A 56 -28.00 28.12 -26.53
N LYS A 57 -27.72 27.21 -27.47
CA LYS A 57 -26.43 27.12 -28.17
C LYS A 57 -26.52 27.54 -29.63
N ASP A 58 -27.72 27.73 -30.16
CA ASP A 58 -27.93 28.15 -31.53
C ASP A 58 -29.02 29.24 -31.65
N GLU A 59 -28.98 29.95 -32.78
CA GLU A 59 -29.91 31.03 -33.08
C GLU A 59 -31.32 30.52 -33.46
N PRO A 60 -31.48 29.39 -34.18
CA PRO A 60 -32.79 28.79 -34.46
C PRO A 60 -33.57 28.36 -33.19
N GLU A 61 -32.96 27.65 -32.24
CA GLU A 61 -33.65 27.21 -31.01
C GLU A 61 -34.01 28.40 -30.13
N LEU A 62 -33.11 29.39 -30.01
CA LEU A 62 -33.39 30.61 -29.26
C LEU A 62 -34.57 31.37 -29.89
N ASN A 63 -34.62 31.48 -31.22
CA ASN A 63 -35.75 32.11 -31.90
C ASN A 63 -37.05 31.31 -31.75
N ALA A 64 -37.00 29.98 -31.81
CA ALA A 64 -38.15 29.11 -31.57
C ALA A 64 -38.68 29.27 -30.14
N PHE A 65 -37.80 29.33 -29.14
CA PHE A 65 -38.17 29.59 -27.74
C PHE A 65 -38.96 30.90 -27.59
N PHE A 66 -38.48 32.01 -28.16
CA PHE A 66 -39.20 33.30 -28.12
C PHE A 66 -40.48 33.33 -28.98
N ALA A 67 -40.66 32.38 -29.90
CA ALA A 67 -41.85 32.29 -30.74
C ALA A 67 -42.96 31.46 -30.10
N SER A 68 -42.64 30.35 -29.45
CA SER A 68 -43.63 29.33 -29.06
C SER A 68 -43.63 28.90 -27.59
N ASP A 69 -42.70 29.37 -26.74
CA ASP A 69 -42.66 28.92 -25.35
C ASP A 69 -43.84 29.44 -24.51
N ALA A 70 -44.34 28.59 -23.61
CA ALA A 70 -45.49 28.88 -22.76
C ALA A 70 -45.29 30.10 -21.85
N MET A 71 -44.06 30.36 -21.37
CA MET A 71 -43.76 31.55 -20.56
C MET A 71 -43.87 32.83 -21.37
N ILE A 72 -43.46 32.78 -22.65
CA ILE A 72 -43.53 33.92 -23.57
C ILE A 72 -44.98 34.22 -23.94
N MET A 73 -45.77 33.17 -24.22
CA MET A 73 -47.21 33.30 -24.46
C MET A 73 -47.93 33.87 -23.23
N LYS A 74 -47.55 33.42 -22.03
CA LYS A 74 -48.10 33.95 -20.78
C LYS A 74 -47.76 35.42 -20.57
N LEU A 75 -46.54 35.86 -20.89
CA LEU A 75 -46.16 37.27 -20.82
C LEU A 75 -46.98 38.14 -21.78
N ARG A 76 -47.18 37.68 -23.03
CA ARG A 76 -48.04 38.37 -24.01
C ARG A 76 -49.49 38.46 -23.50
N SER A 77 -50.03 37.38 -22.93
CA SER A 77 -51.38 37.40 -22.36
C SER A 77 -51.49 38.35 -21.16
N LEU A 78 -50.46 38.46 -20.32
CA LEU A 78 -50.44 39.39 -19.18
C LEU A 78 -50.39 40.85 -19.67
N ALA A 79 -49.65 41.14 -20.75
CA ALA A 79 -49.66 42.46 -21.40
C ALA A 79 -51.05 42.81 -21.93
N GLU A 80 -51.74 41.88 -22.60
CA GLU A 80 -53.12 42.06 -23.07
C GLU A 80 -54.10 42.29 -21.90
N GLN A 81 -53.94 41.56 -20.79
CA GLN A 81 -54.75 41.76 -19.58
C GLN A 81 -54.54 43.15 -18.95
N LEU A 82 -53.32 43.69 -18.96
CA LEU A 82 -53.06 45.07 -18.53
C LEU A 82 -53.77 46.06 -19.45
N GLY A 83 -53.74 45.85 -20.77
CA GLY A 83 -54.50 46.63 -21.73
C GLY A 83 -56.00 46.63 -21.44
N GLY A 84 -56.58 45.46 -21.16
CA GLY A 84 -58.00 45.31 -20.78
C GLY A 84 -58.39 45.99 -19.46
N LEU A 85 -57.42 46.27 -18.58
CA LEU A 85 -57.62 47.03 -17.33
C LEU A 85 -57.43 48.55 -17.49
N GLY A 86 -57.15 49.03 -18.71
CA GLY A 86 -56.85 50.45 -18.97
C GLY A 86 -55.41 50.85 -18.65
N GLU A 87 -54.52 49.87 -18.43
CA GLU A 87 -53.10 50.04 -18.10
C GLU A 87 -52.19 49.79 -19.32
N GLY A 88 -52.56 50.35 -20.47
CA GLY A 88 -51.90 50.08 -21.76
C GLY A 88 -50.39 50.37 -21.77
N VAL A 89 -49.96 51.47 -21.13
CA VAL A 89 -48.54 51.85 -21.03
C VAL A 89 -47.70 50.76 -20.35
N ARG A 90 -48.24 50.13 -19.29
CA ARG A 90 -47.56 49.05 -18.57
C ARG A 90 -47.50 47.76 -19.40
N GLY A 91 -48.53 47.50 -20.21
CA GLY A 91 -48.53 46.40 -21.18
C GLY A 91 -47.45 46.57 -22.24
N ASP A 92 -47.31 47.77 -22.81
CA ASP A 92 -46.29 48.08 -23.80
C ASP A 92 -44.88 48.00 -23.22
N GLU A 93 -44.68 48.49 -21.99
CA GLU A 93 -43.40 48.38 -21.29
C GLU A 93 -42.98 46.90 -21.10
N LEU A 94 -43.95 46.02 -20.79
CA LEU A 94 -43.68 44.59 -20.62
C LEU A 94 -43.24 43.93 -21.95
N LEU A 95 -43.88 44.28 -23.06
CA LEU A 95 -43.50 43.78 -24.38
C LEU A 95 -42.14 44.33 -24.82
N ALA A 96 -41.82 45.58 -24.50
CA ALA A 96 -40.51 46.17 -24.75
C ALA A 96 -39.40 45.44 -23.97
N LYS A 97 -39.62 45.13 -22.69
CA LYS A 97 -38.69 44.34 -21.86
C LYS A 97 -38.48 42.93 -22.41
N LEU A 98 -39.54 42.28 -22.88
CA LEU A 98 -39.46 40.97 -23.52
C LEU A 98 -38.60 41.02 -24.80
N LYS A 99 -38.78 42.06 -25.63
CA LYS A 99 -37.98 42.28 -26.85
C LYS A 99 -36.50 42.55 -26.52
N ALA A 100 -36.23 43.35 -25.49
CA ALA A 100 -34.86 43.62 -25.03
C ALA A 100 -34.15 42.32 -24.61
N SER A 101 -34.81 41.49 -23.78
CA SER A 101 -34.26 40.19 -23.35
C SER A 101 -33.91 39.27 -24.53
N LYS A 102 -34.71 39.27 -25.60
CA LYS A 102 -34.38 38.52 -26.82
C LYS A 102 -33.09 39.01 -27.48
N ASN A 103 -32.96 40.34 -27.63
CA ASN A 103 -31.78 40.93 -28.27
C ASN A 103 -30.50 40.70 -27.46
N ASP A 104 -30.58 40.81 -26.13
CA ASP A 104 -29.45 40.57 -25.24
C ASP A 104 -28.97 39.11 -25.32
N ALA A 105 -29.91 38.16 -25.33
CA ALA A 105 -29.59 36.74 -25.50
C ALA A 105 -28.94 36.43 -26.87
N LEU A 106 -29.42 37.06 -27.95
CA LEU A 106 -28.83 36.91 -29.28
C LEU A 106 -27.40 37.47 -29.34
N ARG A 107 -27.14 38.62 -28.71
CA ARG A 107 -25.79 39.20 -28.65
C ARG A 107 -24.84 38.29 -27.88
N ALA A 108 -25.23 37.88 -26.67
CA ALA A 108 -24.40 36.99 -25.85
C ALA A 108 -24.09 35.65 -26.55
N LEU A 109 -25.03 35.11 -27.32
CA LEU A 109 -24.83 33.91 -28.12
C LEU A 109 -23.81 34.12 -29.25
N ARG A 110 -23.87 35.26 -29.95
CA ARG A 110 -22.91 35.62 -31.00
C ARG A 110 -21.51 35.80 -30.42
N ASP A 111 -21.38 36.57 -29.35
CA ASP A 111 -20.10 36.79 -28.67
C ASP A 111 -19.45 35.46 -28.25
N LYS A 112 -20.25 34.52 -27.74
CA LYS A 112 -19.76 33.18 -27.37
C LYS A 112 -19.33 32.34 -28.57
N ARG A 113 -20.04 32.43 -29.71
CA ARG A 113 -19.66 31.71 -30.94
C ARG A 113 -18.44 32.31 -31.62
N ASP A 114 -18.26 33.62 -31.52
CA ASP A 114 -17.10 34.32 -32.08
C ASP A 114 -15.83 34.06 -31.27
N LEU A 115 -15.96 33.91 -29.94
CA LEU A 115 -14.84 33.66 -29.04
C LEU A 115 -14.38 32.19 -29.02
N PHE A 116 -15.31 31.23 -29.11
CA PHE A 116 -15.01 29.80 -28.99
C PHE A 116 -15.21 29.04 -30.31
N GLU A 117 -14.13 28.45 -30.82
CA GLU A 117 -14.16 27.52 -31.96
C GLU A 117 -14.01 26.06 -31.48
N GLY A 118 -14.37 25.09 -32.33
CA GLY A 118 -14.08 23.66 -32.09
C GLY A 118 -14.77 23.04 -30.87
N GLY A 119 -15.94 23.54 -30.46
CA GLY A 119 -16.71 22.97 -29.34
C GLY A 119 -16.29 23.44 -27.95
N GLY A 120 -15.46 24.49 -27.85
CA GLY A 120 -15.05 25.11 -26.57
C GLY A 120 -13.58 24.93 -26.21
N ASN A 121 -12.82 24.16 -27.00
CA ASN A 121 -11.42 23.84 -26.72
C ASN A 121 -10.43 24.83 -27.35
N LEU A 122 -10.93 25.78 -28.15
CA LEU A 122 -10.11 26.77 -28.85
C LEU A 122 -10.72 28.16 -28.64
N ILE A 123 -9.91 29.10 -28.17
CA ILE A 123 -10.26 30.53 -28.15
C ILE A 123 -9.59 31.20 -29.33
N LYS A 124 -10.35 32.00 -30.08
CA LYS A 124 -9.85 32.78 -31.21
C LYS A 124 -9.77 34.26 -30.86
N PHE A 125 -8.57 34.83 -31.00
CA PHE A 125 -8.33 36.27 -30.93
C PHE A 125 -7.74 36.73 -32.26
N GLY A 126 -8.59 37.30 -33.12
CA GLY A 126 -8.19 37.74 -34.46
C GLY A 126 -7.77 36.55 -35.34
N ALA A 127 -6.51 36.52 -35.76
CA ALA A 127 -5.92 35.44 -36.56
C ALA A 127 -5.29 34.32 -35.70
N HIS A 128 -5.19 34.50 -34.38
CA HIS A 128 -4.53 33.55 -33.48
C HIS A 128 -5.54 32.65 -32.79
N GLN A 129 -5.18 31.37 -32.64
CA GLN A 129 -5.94 30.35 -31.94
C GLN A 129 -5.14 29.89 -30.72
N PHE A 130 -5.82 29.80 -29.58
CA PHE A 130 -5.25 29.34 -28.32
C PHE A 130 -6.00 28.11 -27.83
N THR A 131 -5.27 27.07 -27.48
CA THR A 131 -5.87 25.88 -26.84
C THR A 131 -6.27 26.21 -25.42
N VAL A 132 -7.51 25.84 -25.06
CA VAL A 132 -8.00 25.97 -23.69
C VAL A 132 -7.88 24.62 -23.01
N ASN A 133 -7.10 24.56 -21.93
CA ASN A 133 -7.15 23.42 -21.04
C ASN A 133 -8.38 23.56 -20.12
N THR A 134 -9.37 22.71 -20.34
CA THR A 134 -10.59 22.65 -19.52
C THR A 134 -10.52 21.56 -18.45
N GLN A 135 -9.41 20.82 -18.36
CA GLN A 135 -9.23 19.84 -17.30
C GLN A 135 -9.09 20.56 -15.95
N PRO A 136 -9.64 19.99 -14.87
CA PRO A 136 -9.40 20.50 -13.53
C PRO A 136 -7.91 20.53 -13.23
N LEU A 137 -7.44 21.61 -12.61
CA LEU A 137 -6.08 21.64 -12.05
C LEU A 137 -6.04 20.72 -10.83
N GLU A 138 -5.15 19.74 -10.85
CA GLU A 138 -4.94 18.79 -9.77
C GLU A 138 -3.50 18.90 -9.25
N LEU A 139 -3.34 18.86 -7.93
CA LEU A 139 -2.02 18.83 -7.31
C LEU A 139 -1.61 17.36 -7.14
N THR A 140 -0.48 16.99 -7.72
CA THR A 140 0.06 15.62 -7.71
C THR A 140 1.49 15.62 -7.22
N ILE A 141 1.98 14.48 -6.74
CA ILE A 141 3.40 14.28 -6.42
C ILE A 141 4.00 13.44 -7.54
N VAL A 142 5.09 13.91 -8.12
CA VAL A 142 5.77 13.24 -9.24
C VAL A 142 7.29 13.16 -9.00
N PRO A 143 7.96 12.13 -9.51
CA PRO A 143 9.42 12.09 -9.56
C PRO A 143 9.98 13.24 -10.40
N LYS A 144 10.97 13.96 -9.86
CA LYS A 144 11.71 15.00 -10.56
C LYS A 144 13.16 15.03 -10.08
N ASP A 145 14.09 14.93 -11.02
CA ASP A 145 15.53 14.77 -10.76
C ASP A 145 15.79 13.61 -9.78
N ASP A 146 16.46 13.87 -8.66
CA ASP A 146 16.77 12.87 -7.63
C ASP A 146 15.71 12.77 -6.51
N GLY A 147 14.57 13.45 -6.63
CA GLY A 147 13.54 13.49 -5.58
C GLY A 147 12.09 13.57 -6.07
N LEU A 148 11.19 13.97 -5.16
CA LEU A 148 9.78 14.16 -5.45
C LEU A 148 9.42 15.66 -5.44
N ALA A 149 8.52 16.04 -6.34
CA ALA A 149 8.02 17.41 -6.46
C ALA A 149 6.49 17.43 -6.52
N LEU A 150 5.89 18.47 -5.95
CA LEU A 150 4.51 18.84 -6.20
C LEU A 150 4.39 19.37 -7.63
N HIS A 151 3.43 18.85 -8.38
CA HIS A 151 3.13 19.26 -9.75
C HIS A 151 1.65 19.61 -9.88
N LEU A 152 1.38 20.78 -10.45
CA LEU A 152 0.02 21.21 -10.77
C LEU A 152 -0.29 20.85 -12.23
N THR A 153 -1.18 19.89 -12.44
CA THR A 153 -1.47 19.32 -13.76
C THR A 153 -1.90 20.40 -14.75
N GLY A 154 -1.43 20.30 -15.99
CA GLY A 154 -1.76 21.26 -17.05
C GLY A 154 -1.02 22.60 -16.95
N THR A 155 0.01 22.70 -16.10
CA THR A 155 0.90 23.86 -15.99
C THR A 155 2.36 23.40 -15.94
N ASP A 156 3.32 24.32 -16.13
CA ASP A 156 4.74 24.03 -15.95
C ASP A 156 5.19 24.18 -14.47
N PHE A 157 4.25 24.21 -13.52
CA PHE A 157 4.55 24.39 -12.11
C PHE A 157 5.10 23.10 -11.50
N TYR A 158 6.26 23.22 -10.84
CA TYR A 158 6.88 22.18 -10.04
C TYR A 158 7.51 22.81 -8.79
N GLU A 159 7.26 22.21 -7.64
CA GLU A 159 7.85 22.61 -6.36
C GLU A 159 8.49 21.38 -5.70
N PRO A 160 9.82 21.31 -5.57
CA PRO A 160 10.48 20.21 -4.87
C PRO A 160 9.96 20.09 -3.44
N ILE A 161 9.72 18.87 -2.97
CA ILE A 161 9.31 18.62 -1.59
C ILE A 161 10.56 18.62 -0.72
N ASP A 162 10.78 19.72 0.01
CA ASP A 162 11.89 19.85 0.97
C ASP A 162 11.36 19.77 2.41
N ASP A 163 10.99 18.56 2.81
CA ASP A 163 10.55 18.25 4.17
C ASP A 163 11.41 17.13 4.77
N ALA A 164 11.94 17.37 5.98
CA ALA A 164 12.91 16.48 6.61
C ALA A 164 12.31 15.12 7.03
N GLU A 165 11.02 15.07 7.37
CA GLU A 165 10.34 13.83 7.74
C GLU A 165 9.98 13.03 6.48
N PHE A 166 9.42 13.69 5.48
CA PHE A 166 9.11 13.09 4.19
C PHE A 166 10.37 12.56 3.50
N ASN A 167 11.48 13.28 3.53
CA ASN A 167 12.76 12.85 2.95
C ASN A 167 13.34 11.59 3.62
N GLN A 168 12.95 11.27 4.87
CA GLN A 168 13.33 9.99 5.49
C GLN A 168 12.64 8.79 4.82
N THR A 169 11.55 9.02 4.09
CA THR A 169 10.80 7.98 3.36
C THR A 169 11.36 7.71 1.96
N ARG A 170 12.50 8.32 1.58
CA ARG A 170 13.08 8.22 0.23
C ARG A 170 13.34 6.79 -0.24
N SER A 171 13.61 5.86 0.68
CA SER A 171 13.76 4.43 0.35
C SER A 171 12.51 3.81 -0.26
N TYR A 172 11.32 4.38 -0.03
CA TYR A 172 10.05 3.89 -0.52
C TYR A 172 9.59 4.55 -1.83
N TRP A 173 10.21 5.65 -2.26
CA TRP A 173 9.71 6.45 -3.38
C TRP A 173 9.78 5.73 -4.73
N ALA A 174 10.73 4.81 -4.90
CA ALA A 174 10.85 3.99 -6.10
C ALA A 174 10.00 2.71 -6.06
N GLN A 175 9.37 2.41 -4.92
CA GLN A 175 8.58 1.21 -4.72
C GLN A 175 7.13 1.46 -5.10
N ASN A 176 6.76 1.06 -6.32
CA ASN A 176 5.40 1.25 -6.84
C ASN A 176 4.42 0.16 -6.37
N LEU A 177 4.92 -0.98 -5.90
CA LEU A 177 4.13 -2.15 -5.52
C LEU A 177 4.55 -2.65 -4.13
N VAL A 178 3.60 -3.19 -3.38
CA VAL A 178 3.87 -3.84 -2.09
C VAL A 178 4.66 -5.16 -2.25
N SER A 179 4.65 -5.73 -3.45
CA SER A 179 5.22 -7.03 -3.78
C SER A 179 6.61 -6.96 -4.43
N GLU A 180 7.17 -5.76 -4.64
CA GLU A 180 8.42 -5.57 -5.37
C GLU A 180 9.27 -4.42 -4.83
N ASP A 181 10.58 -4.61 -4.71
CA ASP A 181 11.56 -3.53 -4.65
C ASP A 181 12.83 -3.95 -5.43
N ALA A 182 13.97 -3.28 -5.26
CA ALA A 182 15.21 -3.69 -5.95
C ALA A 182 15.75 -5.05 -5.48
N ASP A 183 15.41 -5.44 -4.26
CA ASP A 183 15.92 -6.61 -3.56
C ASP A 183 14.90 -7.74 -3.48
N VAL A 184 13.61 -7.51 -3.76
CA VAL A 184 12.51 -8.48 -3.64
C VAL A 184 11.72 -8.53 -4.94
N TYR A 185 11.80 -9.66 -5.63
CA TYR A 185 11.03 -9.90 -6.84
C TYR A 185 9.58 -10.30 -6.53
N ARG A 186 8.60 -9.85 -7.32
CA ARG A 186 7.18 -10.22 -7.21
C ARG A 186 6.95 -11.72 -7.03
N ALA A 187 7.62 -12.55 -7.83
CA ALA A 187 7.44 -14.00 -7.72
C ALA A 187 8.01 -14.58 -6.42
N GLU A 188 9.10 -14.02 -5.89
CA GLU A 188 9.65 -14.37 -4.58
C GLU A 188 8.68 -13.98 -3.46
N TYR A 189 8.12 -12.77 -3.53
CA TYR A 189 7.13 -12.28 -2.56
C TYR A 189 5.86 -13.15 -2.54
N LEU A 190 5.34 -13.54 -3.70
CA LEU A 190 4.20 -14.44 -3.81
C LEU A 190 4.49 -15.83 -3.22
N ALA A 191 5.66 -16.41 -3.54
CA ALA A 191 6.08 -17.70 -3.01
C ALA A 191 6.28 -17.66 -1.48
N ALA A 192 6.92 -16.60 -0.96
CA ALA A 192 7.13 -16.40 0.47
C ALA A 192 5.80 -16.25 1.23
N THR A 193 4.90 -15.40 0.72
CA THR A 193 3.58 -15.19 1.34
C THR A 193 2.79 -16.49 1.45
N LEU A 194 2.83 -17.32 0.41
CA LEU A 194 2.22 -18.65 0.41
C LEU A 194 2.86 -19.58 1.45
N LEU A 195 4.18 -19.63 1.49
CA LEU A 195 4.93 -20.47 2.42
C LEU A 195 4.68 -20.05 3.88
N PHE A 196 4.74 -18.77 4.21
CA PHE A 196 4.59 -18.26 5.58
C PHE A 196 3.17 -18.50 6.10
N ARG A 197 2.14 -18.27 5.28
CA ARG A 197 0.75 -18.61 5.64
C ARG A 197 0.57 -20.11 5.85
N ALA A 198 1.18 -20.93 5.00
CA ALA A 198 1.18 -22.38 5.15
C ALA A 198 1.90 -22.86 6.42
N GLU A 199 2.95 -22.17 6.86
CA GLU A 199 3.63 -22.44 8.14
C GLU A 199 2.75 -22.08 9.35
N ARG A 200 1.96 -21.01 9.25
CA ARG A 200 1.00 -20.58 10.26
C ARG A 200 -0.34 -21.33 10.19
N SER A 201 -0.52 -22.19 9.20
CA SER A 201 -1.79 -22.89 8.91
C SER A 201 -2.98 -21.95 8.70
N GLU A 202 -2.74 -20.81 8.05
CA GLU A 202 -3.72 -19.77 7.77
C GLU A 202 -4.49 -20.05 6.47
N ASP A 203 -5.77 -19.64 6.44
CA ASP A 203 -6.63 -19.70 5.24
C ASP A 203 -6.71 -21.09 4.57
N GLY A 204 -6.58 -22.14 5.37
CA GLY A 204 -6.61 -23.53 4.89
C GLY A 204 -5.33 -23.99 4.18
N LEU A 205 -4.29 -23.16 4.13
CA LEU A 205 -2.97 -23.55 3.62
C LEU A 205 -2.23 -24.34 4.70
N SER A 206 -1.47 -25.35 4.28
CA SER A 206 -0.51 -26.04 5.15
C SER A 206 0.71 -26.42 4.34
N VAL A 207 1.88 -26.48 5.00
CA VAL A 207 3.13 -26.89 4.31
C VAL A 207 2.97 -28.28 3.68
N GLN A 208 2.29 -29.19 4.37
CA GLN A 208 2.00 -30.52 3.84
C GLN A 208 1.07 -30.45 2.62
N GLY A 209 0.01 -29.63 2.67
CA GLY A 209 -0.89 -29.43 1.54
C GLY A 209 -0.18 -28.85 0.31
N LEU A 210 0.75 -27.90 0.50
CA LEU A 210 1.58 -27.39 -0.60
C LEU A 210 2.52 -28.46 -1.16
N MET A 211 3.11 -29.30 -0.31
CA MET A 211 3.93 -30.45 -0.75
C MET A 211 3.11 -31.54 -1.46
N ASP A 212 1.85 -31.73 -1.10
CA ASP A 212 0.98 -32.67 -1.81
C ASP A 212 0.56 -32.09 -3.16
N ALA A 213 0.36 -30.77 -3.26
CA ALA A 213 0.06 -30.06 -4.49
C ALA A 213 1.22 -30.06 -5.51
N THR A 214 2.48 -30.24 -5.09
CA THR A 214 3.59 -30.44 -6.04
C THR A 214 3.57 -31.81 -6.70
N ARG A 215 2.87 -32.80 -6.13
CA ARG A 215 2.77 -34.16 -6.68
C ARG A 215 1.66 -34.30 -7.73
N SER A 216 0.67 -33.42 -7.72
CA SER A 216 -0.38 -33.38 -8.73
C SER A 216 0.03 -32.51 -9.91
N GLU A 217 -0.26 -32.97 -11.12
CA GLU A 217 0.06 -32.22 -12.34
C GLU A 217 -0.66 -30.86 -12.35
N GLY A 218 0.13 -29.78 -12.36
CA GLY A 218 -0.37 -28.40 -12.30
C GLY A 218 -0.96 -27.98 -10.95
N GLY A 219 -0.96 -28.84 -9.93
CA GLY A 219 -1.63 -28.59 -8.65
C GLY A 219 -1.10 -27.35 -7.94
N LEU A 220 0.23 -27.28 -7.72
CA LEU A 220 0.85 -26.11 -7.08
C LEU A 220 0.64 -24.83 -7.89
N LEU A 221 0.70 -24.90 -9.22
CA LEU A 221 0.48 -23.75 -10.10
C LEU A 221 -0.93 -23.18 -9.96
N GLU A 222 -1.95 -24.02 -9.84
CA GLU A 222 -3.33 -23.54 -9.61
C GLU A 222 -3.49 -22.88 -8.24
N VAL A 223 -2.82 -23.38 -7.20
CA VAL A 223 -2.78 -22.72 -5.88
C VAL A 223 -2.14 -21.33 -5.98
N VAL A 224 -0.99 -21.23 -6.66
CA VAL A 224 -0.27 -19.97 -6.86
C VAL A 224 -1.09 -18.98 -7.68
N ARG A 225 -1.72 -19.44 -8.77
CA ARG A 225 -2.61 -18.63 -9.62
C ARG A 225 -3.79 -18.07 -8.86
N ALA A 226 -4.45 -18.88 -8.04
CA ALA A 226 -5.57 -18.44 -7.23
C ALA A 226 -5.14 -17.32 -6.26
N GLN A 227 -3.94 -17.44 -5.67
CA GLN A 227 -3.41 -16.40 -4.79
C GLN A 227 -3.03 -15.11 -5.54
N ALA A 228 -2.36 -15.23 -6.69
CA ALA A 228 -2.03 -14.06 -7.51
C ALA A 228 -3.28 -13.30 -7.96
N GLN A 229 -4.35 -14.02 -8.34
CA GLN A 229 -5.62 -13.41 -8.75
C GLN A 229 -6.36 -12.72 -7.62
N ALA A 230 -6.30 -13.26 -6.40
CA ALA A 230 -6.90 -12.64 -5.22
C ALA A 230 -6.21 -11.33 -4.81
N ARG A 231 -4.95 -11.13 -5.24
CA ARG A 231 -4.06 -10.01 -4.90
C ARG A 231 -3.81 -9.12 -6.12
N TYR A 232 -4.89 -8.61 -6.71
CA TYR A 232 -4.86 -7.87 -7.97
C TYR A 232 -4.11 -6.54 -7.90
N ASP A 233 -3.98 -5.97 -6.69
CA ASP A 233 -3.25 -4.75 -6.37
C ASP A 233 -1.74 -4.97 -6.18
N GLU A 234 -1.28 -6.23 -6.14
CA GLU A 234 0.13 -6.59 -6.02
C GLU A 234 0.84 -6.73 -7.39
N GLY A 235 0.17 -6.38 -8.50
CA GLY A 235 0.82 -6.25 -9.81
C GLY A 235 1.31 -7.55 -10.45
N TYR A 236 0.66 -8.69 -10.17
CA TYR A 236 1.02 -9.97 -10.80
C TYR A 236 0.55 -10.09 -12.25
N GLU A 237 1.38 -10.74 -13.05
CA GLU A 237 1.13 -11.01 -14.49
C GLU A 237 0.99 -12.51 -14.68
N ARG A 238 -0.16 -12.92 -15.22
CA ARG A 238 -0.49 -14.33 -15.43
C ARG A 238 0.41 -14.94 -16.51
N GLY A 239 0.93 -16.13 -16.23
CA GLY A 239 1.87 -16.85 -17.07
C GLY A 239 3.35 -16.49 -16.83
N LEU A 240 3.63 -15.42 -16.07
CA LEU A 240 4.98 -14.97 -15.76
C LEU A 240 5.24 -15.10 -14.27
N HIS A 241 4.54 -14.32 -13.44
CA HIS A 241 4.79 -14.29 -12.00
C HIS A 241 4.27 -15.55 -11.28
N ASP A 242 3.15 -16.11 -11.73
CA ASP A 242 2.63 -17.38 -11.21
C ASP A 242 3.53 -18.57 -11.56
N ALA A 243 4.07 -18.59 -12.78
CA ALA A 243 5.01 -19.62 -13.23
C ALA A 243 6.32 -19.56 -12.43
N ASP A 244 6.92 -18.37 -12.32
CA ASP A 244 8.15 -18.17 -11.56
C ASP A 244 7.96 -18.47 -10.06
N ALA A 245 6.85 -18.00 -9.47
CA ALA A 245 6.56 -18.23 -8.06
C ALA A 245 6.33 -19.71 -7.76
N THR A 246 5.73 -20.45 -8.71
CA THR A 246 5.58 -21.90 -8.60
C THR A 246 6.94 -22.59 -8.61
N ALA A 247 7.84 -22.23 -9.53
CA ALA A 247 9.19 -22.80 -9.60
C ALA A 247 10.02 -22.51 -8.33
N ILE A 248 9.90 -21.29 -7.82
CA ILE A 248 10.53 -20.85 -6.55
C ILE A 248 9.96 -21.67 -5.39
N LEU A 249 8.65 -21.71 -5.24
CA LEU A 249 7.98 -22.37 -4.13
C LEU A 249 8.23 -23.88 -4.12
N GLU A 250 8.22 -24.54 -5.29
CA GLU A 250 8.52 -25.97 -5.39
C GLU A 250 9.94 -26.29 -4.89
N LYS A 251 10.95 -25.52 -5.30
CA LYS A 251 12.31 -25.71 -4.81
C LYS A 251 12.44 -25.37 -3.33
N LEU A 252 11.80 -24.31 -2.84
CA LEU A 252 11.79 -23.98 -1.42
C LEU A 252 11.19 -25.10 -0.58
N LEU A 253 10.07 -25.69 -1.00
CA LEU A 253 9.45 -26.81 -0.29
C LEU A 253 10.36 -28.04 -0.26
N SER A 254 11.00 -28.38 -1.39
CA SER A 254 11.95 -29.49 -1.49
C SER A 254 13.20 -29.26 -0.61
N MET A 255 13.81 -28.08 -0.71
CA MET A 255 14.96 -27.69 0.09
C MET A 255 14.60 -27.70 1.57
N ARG A 256 13.49 -27.07 1.96
CA ARG A 256 13.02 -27.04 3.36
C ARG A 256 12.75 -28.44 3.92
N HIS A 257 12.21 -29.35 3.12
CA HIS A 257 12.01 -30.74 3.53
C HIS A 257 13.34 -31.46 3.80
N SER A 258 14.31 -31.31 2.89
CA SER A 258 15.62 -31.97 3.01
C SER A 258 16.57 -31.29 4.01
N ALA A 259 16.47 -29.98 4.18
CA ALA A 259 17.36 -29.16 5.02
C ALA A 259 17.25 -29.50 6.51
N GLY A 260 16.12 -30.04 6.97
CA GLY A 260 15.90 -30.28 8.39
C GLY A 260 16.07 -28.98 9.17
N LEU A 261 17.00 -28.95 10.12
CA LEU A 261 17.31 -27.76 10.92
C LEU A 261 18.30 -26.78 10.25
N LEU A 262 18.85 -27.13 9.09
CA LEU A 262 19.57 -26.16 8.25
C LEU A 262 18.66 -25.09 7.64
N ARG A 263 17.33 -25.16 7.84
CA ARG A 263 16.39 -24.08 7.53
C ARG A 263 16.56 -22.83 8.39
N PHE A 264 17.17 -22.95 9.56
CA PHE A 264 17.53 -21.79 10.39
C PHE A 264 18.87 -21.24 9.91
N ALA A 265 19.04 -19.93 9.82
CA ALA A 265 20.30 -19.33 9.36
C ALA A 265 21.52 -19.73 10.22
N PRO A 266 22.77 -19.68 9.69
CA PRO A 266 23.98 -20.04 10.42
C PRO A 266 24.16 -19.30 11.75
N ALA A 267 23.93 -17.98 11.79
CA ALA A 267 24.08 -17.16 12.99
C ALA A 267 23.18 -17.61 14.16
N PRO A 268 21.84 -17.78 14.00
CA PRO A 268 20.99 -18.37 15.03
C PRO A 268 21.45 -19.75 15.53
N ARG A 269 21.97 -20.62 14.66
CA ARG A 269 22.49 -21.94 15.08
C ARG A 269 23.73 -21.78 15.97
N ALA A 270 24.64 -20.89 15.58
CA ALA A 270 25.85 -20.57 16.33
C ALA A 270 25.54 -19.96 17.70
N THR A 271 24.61 -18.99 17.75
CA THR A 271 24.13 -18.35 18.98
C THR A 271 23.52 -19.37 19.95
N ALA A 272 22.66 -20.25 19.45
CA ALA A 272 22.06 -21.30 20.27
C ALA A 272 23.10 -22.27 20.85
N CYS A 273 24.08 -22.69 20.06
CA CYS A 273 25.17 -23.55 20.53
C CYS A 273 26.02 -22.85 21.59
N THR A 274 26.30 -21.56 21.39
CA THR A 274 27.07 -20.72 22.33
C THR A 274 26.35 -20.61 23.67
N PHE A 275 25.07 -20.20 23.66
CA PHE A 275 24.24 -20.14 24.86
C PHE A 275 24.13 -21.50 25.56
N TRP A 276 23.85 -22.57 24.80
CA TRP A 276 23.73 -23.90 25.37
C TRP A 276 25.03 -24.37 26.01
N THR A 277 26.18 -24.03 25.45
CA THR A 277 27.48 -24.36 26.07
C THR A 277 27.72 -23.57 27.35
N ALA A 278 27.40 -22.27 27.31
CA ALA A 278 27.59 -21.36 28.44
C ALA A 278 26.70 -21.70 29.65
N LEU A 279 25.54 -22.32 29.43
CA LEU A 279 24.65 -22.75 30.50
C LEU A 279 25.29 -23.90 31.32
N LYS A 280 25.94 -23.56 32.43
CA LYS A 280 26.61 -24.51 33.34
C LYS A 280 25.63 -25.30 34.24
N ASP A 281 24.35 -24.92 34.31
CA ASP A 281 23.32 -25.64 35.08
C ASP A 281 22.78 -26.86 34.30
N ASP A 282 23.32 -28.04 34.59
CA ASP A 282 22.87 -29.31 34.01
C ASP A 282 21.40 -29.65 34.34
N ALA A 283 20.91 -29.22 35.51
CA ALA A 283 19.51 -29.42 35.87
C ALA A 283 18.59 -28.53 35.01
N ALA A 284 19.00 -27.30 34.70
CA ALA A 284 18.28 -26.45 33.73
C ALA A 284 18.26 -27.08 32.34
N LYS A 285 19.42 -27.53 31.83
CA LYS A 285 19.51 -28.23 30.55
C LYS A 285 18.57 -29.43 30.49
N ALA A 286 18.57 -30.27 31.53
CA ALA A 286 17.69 -31.43 31.61
C ALA A 286 16.19 -31.06 31.66
N ARG A 287 15.82 -29.97 32.33
CA ARG A 287 14.43 -29.47 32.34
C ARG A 287 13.99 -29.00 30.95
N TRP A 288 14.82 -28.20 30.27
CA TRP A 288 14.54 -27.71 28.92
C TRP A 288 14.41 -28.86 27.93
N HIS A 289 15.37 -29.80 27.95
CA HIS A 289 15.35 -30.99 27.08
C HIS A 289 14.08 -31.83 27.30
N ARG A 290 13.71 -32.09 28.57
CA ARG A 290 12.50 -32.85 28.89
C ARG A 290 11.23 -32.14 28.43
N LYS A 291 11.13 -30.83 28.64
CA LYS A 291 9.97 -30.02 28.21
C LYS A 291 9.85 -30.04 26.68
N ALA A 292 10.92 -29.70 25.96
CA ALA A 292 10.97 -29.71 24.49
C ALA A 292 10.62 -31.08 23.90
N ARG A 293 11.21 -32.17 24.41
CA ARG A 293 10.92 -33.54 23.96
C ARG A 293 9.46 -33.93 24.18
N SER A 294 8.86 -33.52 25.30
CA SER A 294 7.44 -33.78 25.57
C SER A 294 6.53 -32.99 24.63
N LEU A 295 6.84 -31.72 24.38
CA LEU A 295 6.09 -30.89 23.45
C LEU A 295 6.29 -31.33 21.99
N GLY A 296 7.46 -31.87 21.63
CA GLY A 296 7.71 -32.50 20.34
C GLY A 296 6.83 -33.74 20.12
N ARG A 297 6.60 -34.55 21.16
CA ARG A 297 5.61 -35.65 21.12
C ARG A 297 4.19 -35.10 20.98
N LEU A 298 3.82 -34.07 21.75
CA LEU A 298 2.53 -33.41 21.66
C LEU A 298 2.22 -32.91 20.24
N ARG A 299 3.20 -32.25 19.60
CA ARG A 299 3.10 -31.81 18.19
C ARG A 299 2.83 -32.98 17.25
N ARG A 300 3.58 -34.09 17.38
CA ARG A 300 3.38 -35.27 16.52
C ARG A 300 2.04 -35.96 16.74
N SER A 301 1.56 -35.99 17.98
CA SER A 301 0.32 -36.68 18.35
C SER A 301 -0.95 -35.87 18.07
N LEU A 302 -0.90 -34.54 18.28
CA LEU A 302 -2.09 -33.68 18.26
C LEU A 302 -1.99 -32.51 17.26
N GLY A 303 -0.88 -32.35 16.56
CA GLY A 303 -0.69 -31.27 15.57
C GLY A 303 -0.56 -29.86 16.15
N SER A 304 -0.44 -29.70 17.48
CA SER A 304 -0.32 -28.39 18.11
C SER A 304 1.13 -27.87 18.08
N HIS A 305 1.33 -26.69 17.49
CA HIS A 305 2.62 -26.00 17.42
C HIS A 305 2.80 -24.91 18.49
N ARG A 306 1.69 -24.43 19.07
CA ARG A 306 1.67 -23.28 20.00
C ARG A 306 2.59 -23.45 21.20
N ALA A 307 2.54 -24.62 21.85
CA ALA A 307 3.33 -24.85 23.07
C ALA A 307 4.85 -24.84 22.81
N LEU A 308 5.30 -25.26 21.62
CA LEU A 308 6.72 -25.16 21.23
C LEU A 308 7.12 -23.71 20.93
N HIS A 309 6.20 -22.90 20.41
CA HIS A 309 6.43 -21.47 20.22
C HIS A 309 6.59 -20.75 21.55
N GLU A 310 5.67 -20.98 22.50
CA GLU A 310 5.73 -20.41 23.85
C GLU A 310 7.04 -20.83 24.57
N LEU A 311 7.47 -22.09 24.38
CA LEU A 311 8.77 -22.56 24.87
C LEU A 311 9.95 -21.82 24.21
N GLY A 312 9.84 -21.52 22.92
CA GLY A 312 10.81 -20.71 22.19
C GLY A 312 10.94 -19.30 22.76
N ASP A 313 9.82 -18.66 23.08
CA ASP A 313 9.80 -17.31 23.67
C ASP A 313 10.43 -17.30 25.08
N GLU A 314 10.11 -18.31 25.90
CA GLU A 314 10.75 -18.49 27.22
C GLU A 314 12.27 -18.66 27.09
N LEU A 315 12.73 -19.49 26.14
CA LEU A 315 14.16 -19.72 25.90
C LEU A 315 14.84 -18.49 25.29
N ALA A 316 14.15 -17.71 24.46
CA ALA A 316 14.68 -16.48 23.89
C ALA A 316 14.97 -15.46 24.98
N ALA A 317 14.07 -15.27 25.94
CA ALA A 317 14.29 -14.38 27.08
C ALA A 317 15.51 -14.82 27.93
N ALA A 318 15.59 -16.12 28.26
CA ALA A 318 16.74 -16.67 28.99
C ALA A 318 18.05 -16.55 28.20
N MET A 319 17.98 -16.70 26.87
CA MET A 319 19.13 -16.57 25.99
C MET A 319 19.63 -15.12 25.92
N THR A 320 18.75 -14.14 25.77
CA THR A 320 19.10 -12.71 25.79
C THR A 320 19.79 -12.33 27.09
N GLU A 321 19.24 -12.71 28.24
CA GLU A 321 19.84 -12.43 29.56
C GLU A 321 21.19 -13.15 29.74
N GLY A 322 21.25 -14.43 29.35
CA GLY A 322 22.45 -15.25 29.45
C GLY A 322 23.60 -14.75 28.58
N LEU A 323 23.31 -14.32 27.34
CA LEU A 323 24.32 -13.78 26.42
C LEU A 323 24.83 -12.42 26.88
N ALA A 324 23.96 -11.56 27.42
CA ALA A 324 24.37 -10.30 28.03
C ALA A 324 25.29 -10.53 29.23
N THR A 325 24.95 -11.49 30.10
CA THR A 325 25.76 -11.86 31.26
C THR A 325 27.12 -12.46 30.86
N LEU A 326 27.16 -13.17 29.74
CA LEU A 326 28.37 -13.76 29.19
C LEU A 326 29.31 -12.72 28.55
N GLY A 327 28.83 -11.52 28.24
CA GLY A 327 29.59 -10.49 27.53
C GLY A 327 29.49 -10.58 26.00
N LEU A 328 28.42 -11.20 25.46
CA LEU A 328 28.14 -11.30 24.02
C LEU A 328 26.75 -10.71 23.68
N PRO A 329 26.47 -9.44 24.03
CA PRO A 329 25.15 -8.82 23.80
C PRO A 329 24.79 -8.75 22.31
N GLU A 330 25.76 -8.68 21.41
CA GLU A 330 25.54 -8.64 19.96
C GLU A 330 24.88 -9.92 19.42
N LEU A 331 25.10 -11.08 20.08
CA LEU A 331 24.43 -12.32 19.68
C LEU A 331 22.94 -12.33 20.06
N ALA A 332 22.49 -11.42 20.93
CA ALA A 332 21.10 -11.34 21.37
C ALA A 332 20.15 -10.93 20.24
N ASP A 333 20.64 -10.27 19.18
CA ASP A 333 19.85 -9.95 17.98
C ASP A 333 19.29 -11.22 17.31
N HIS A 334 19.97 -12.35 17.49
CA HIS A 334 19.53 -13.65 16.97
C HIS A 334 18.73 -14.49 17.98
N ALA A 335 18.54 -14.03 19.22
CA ALA A 335 18.04 -14.86 20.33
C ALA A 335 16.67 -15.51 20.03
N SER A 336 15.75 -14.79 19.38
CA SER A 336 14.43 -15.33 19.02
C SER A 336 14.53 -16.53 18.07
N LEU A 337 15.27 -16.39 16.96
CA LEU A 337 15.45 -17.48 16.00
C LEU A 337 16.33 -18.60 16.57
N ALA A 338 17.35 -18.24 17.35
CA ALA A 338 18.25 -19.19 18.01
C ALA A 338 17.51 -20.05 19.03
N ALA A 339 16.59 -19.47 19.80
CA ALA A 339 15.74 -20.20 20.74
C ALA A 339 14.78 -21.16 20.02
N ARG A 340 14.15 -20.72 18.93
CA ARG A 340 13.29 -21.59 18.10
C ARG A 340 14.10 -22.77 17.52
N TYR A 341 15.31 -22.53 17.04
CA TYR A 341 16.22 -23.58 16.60
C TYR A 341 16.59 -24.54 17.74
N LEU A 342 16.98 -24.00 18.89
CA LEU A 342 17.34 -24.79 20.08
C LEU A 342 16.18 -25.68 20.53
N VAL A 343 14.95 -25.16 20.56
CA VAL A 343 13.75 -25.94 20.89
C VAL A 343 13.62 -27.15 19.96
N GLU A 344 13.82 -26.96 18.66
CA GLU A 344 13.73 -28.06 17.68
C GLU A 344 14.81 -29.13 17.92
N GLU A 345 16.06 -28.73 18.17
CA GLU A 345 17.16 -29.64 18.55
C GLU A 345 16.82 -30.43 19.83
N LEU A 346 16.26 -29.73 20.83
CA LEU A 346 15.87 -30.34 22.10
C LEU A 346 14.63 -31.24 22.00
N THR A 347 13.93 -31.29 20.86
CA THR A 347 12.86 -32.28 20.67
C THR A 347 13.37 -33.69 20.39
N ALA A 348 14.65 -33.82 20.00
CA ALA A 348 15.29 -35.10 19.72
C ALA A 348 15.57 -35.91 21.00
N ASP A 349 15.67 -37.23 20.86
CA ASP A 349 15.98 -38.13 21.99
C ASP A 349 17.40 -37.89 22.52
N GLN A 350 18.35 -37.60 21.64
CA GLN A 350 19.70 -37.15 21.97
C GLN A 350 19.92 -35.77 21.35
N VAL A 351 20.44 -34.84 22.15
CA VAL A 351 20.72 -33.48 21.68
C VAL A 351 22.02 -33.50 20.89
N ARG A 352 21.93 -33.25 19.58
CA ARG A 352 23.07 -33.10 18.67
C ARG A 352 22.77 -31.95 17.74
N PHE A 353 23.65 -30.96 17.70
CA PHE A 353 23.41 -29.71 16.99
C PHE A 353 23.76 -29.83 15.51
N THR A 354 22.76 -29.67 14.67
CA THR A 354 22.88 -29.64 13.22
C THR A 354 23.88 -28.58 12.79
N THR A 355 24.87 -28.98 11.99
CA THR A 355 25.93 -28.11 11.49
C THR A 355 26.01 -28.21 9.97
N SER A 356 26.15 -27.08 9.29
CA SER A 356 26.29 -27.05 7.84
C SER A 356 27.60 -27.69 7.37
N ARG A 357 27.55 -28.36 6.21
CA ARG A 357 28.77 -28.86 5.55
C ARG A 357 29.73 -27.72 5.21
N GLU A 358 29.20 -26.57 4.80
CA GLU A 358 29.98 -25.39 4.44
C GLU A 358 30.83 -24.88 5.60
N ALA A 359 30.26 -24.74 6.81
CA ALA A 359 31.02 -24.34 8.00
C ALA A 359 32.09 -25.38 8.35
N LEU A 360 31.77 -26.68 8.24
CA LEU A 360 32.75 -27.76 8.46
C LEU A 360 33.90 -27.73 7.46
N ASP A 361 33.64 -27.39 6.20
CA ASP A 361 34.68 -27.26 5.18
C ASP A 361 35.60 -26.06 5.46
N ARG A 362 35.07 -24.93 5.94
CA ARG A 362 35.89 -23.78 6.37
C ARG A 362 36.78 -24.11 7.55
N VAL A 363 36.22 -24.78 8.56
CA VAL A 363 36.98 -25.24 9.73
C VAL A 363 38.02 -26.28 9.33
N GLY A 364 37.67 -27.21 8.44
CA GLY A 364 38.60 -28.20 7.89
C GLY A 364 39.76 -27.56 7.11
N ALA A 365 39.49 -26.54 6.30
CA ALA A 365 40.50 -25.80 5.57
C ALA A 365 41.46 -25.05 6.51
N LEU A 366 40.96 -24.46 7.59
CA LEU A 366 41.79 -23.86 8.64
C LEU A 366 42.70 -24.89 9.30
N TRP A 367 42.15 -26.02 9.74
CA TRP A 367 42.96 -27.05 10.39
C TRP A 367 44.01 -27.65 9.48
N ALA A 368 43.67 -27.92 8.21
CA ALA A 368 44.63 -28.39 7.22
C ALA A 368 45.76 -27.38 6.99
N HIS A 369 45.45 -26.08 6.97
CA HIS A 369 46.45 -25.04 6.88
C HIS A 369 47.40 -25.06 8.09
N LEU A 370 46.85 -25.10 9.30
CA LEU A 370 47.60 -25.09 10.56
C LEU A 370 48.44 -26.36 10.77
N ASP A 371 47.97 -27.51 10.29
CA ASP A 371 48.72 -28.75 10.26
C ASP A 371 49.95 -28.63 9.34
N THR A 372 49.79 -27.97 8.19
CA THR A 372 50.88 -27.76 7.23
C THR A 372 51.91 -26.75 7.74
N THR A 373 51.49 -25.72 8.46
CA THR A 373 52.38 -24.69 9.02
C THR A 373 52.93 -25.04 10.41
N GLY A 374 52.45 -26.11 11.04
CA GLY A 374 52.87 -26.55 12.36
C GLY A 374 52.26 -25.77 13.54
N HIS A 375 51.24 -24.94 13.31
CA HIS A 375 50.63 -24.06 14.32
C HIS A 375 49.34 -24.60 14.95
N ARG A 376 48.91 -25.81 14.58
CA ARG A 376 47.67 -26.40 15.11
C ARG A 376 47.67 -26.52 16.63
N ARG A 377 48.77 -27.05 17.20
CA ARG A 377 48.88 -27.24 18.65
C ARG A 377 48.87 -25.93 19.42
N ASP A 378 49.48 -24.89 18.85
CA ASP A 378 49.53 -23.56 19.43
C ASP A 378 48.10 -23.01 19.58
N LEU A 379 47.30 -23.03 18.51
CA LEU A 379 45.90 -22.58 18.57
C LEU A 379 45.04 -23.45 19.50
N GLU A 380 45.21 -24.77 19.48
CA GLU A 380 44.50 -25.67 20.40
C GLU A 380 44.85 -25.38 21.88
N GLU A 381 46.10 -25.00 22.16
CA GLU A 381 46.54 -24.58 23.49
C GLU A 381 45.97 -23.22 23.88
N ASP A 382 46.02 -22.22 23.00
CA ASP A 382 45.42 -20.90 23.23
C ASP A 382 43.92 -21.03 23.56
N LEU A 383 43.17 -21.79 22.75
CA LEU A 383 41.74 -22.05 23.01
C LEU A 383 41.52 -22.77 24.35
N ARG A 384 42.44 -23.64 24.77
CA ARG A 384 42.37 -24.34 26.07
C ARG A 384 42.63 -23.40 27.23
N THR A 385 43.57 -22.45 27.11
CA THR A 385 43.83 -21.45 28.16
C THR A 385 42.61 -20.53 28.39
N LEU A 386 41.83 -20.29 27.35
CA LEU A 386 40.58 -19.51 27.39
C LEU A 386 39.34 -20.36 27.76
N ALA A 387 39.49 -21.53 28.39
CA ALA A 387 38.36 -22.47 28.61
C ALA A 387 37.13 -21.85 29.31
N ASP A 388 37.35 -20.95 30.28
CA ASP A 388 36.32 -20.23 31.02
C ASP A 388 35.93 -18.88 30.38
N ASP A 389 36.66 -18.43 29.37
CA ASP A 389 36.40 -17.20 28.60
C ASP A 389 35.84 -17.55 27.21
N LEU A 390 34.55 -17.88 27.17
CA LEU A 390 33.88 -18.21 25.92
C LEU A 390 33.87 -17.04 24.90
N PRO A 391 33.66 -15.78 25.30
CA PRO A 391 33.84 -14.63 24.41
C PRO A 391 35.23 -14.60 23.76
N GLY A 392 36.30 -14.70 24.55
CA GLY A 392 37.67 -14.71 24.02
C GLY A 392 37.93 -15.89 23.08
N ARG A 393 37.35 -17.07 23.33
CA ARG A 393 37.45 -18.21 22.40
C ARG A 393 36.76 -17.96 21.06
N LEU A 394 35.60 -17.31 21.08
CA LEU A 394 34.86 -16.96 19.85
C LEU A 394 35.59 -15.87 19.07
N GLU A 395 36.11 -14.85 19.75
CA GLU A 395 36.91 -13.78 19.14
C GLU A 395 38.16 -14.38 18.46
N LEU A 396 38.91 -15.21 19.18
CA LEU A 396 40.10 -15.87 18.64
C LEU A 396 39.77 -16.76 17.44
N ALA A 397 38.73 -17.61 17.55
CA ALA A 397 38.30 -18.47 16.45
C ALA A 397 37.89 -17.68 15.20
N THR A 398 37.16 -16.58 15.41
CA THR A 398 36.75 -15.64 14.34
C THR A 398 37.97 -15.05 13.65
N ALA A 399 38.92 -14.52 14.41
CA ALA A 399 40.13 -13.90 13.88
C ALA A 399 40.96 -14.87 13.02
N TRP A 400 41.11 -16.12 13.45
CA TRP A 400 41.84 -17.15 12.68
C TRP A 400 41.12 -17.53 11.38
N LEU A 401 39.80 -17.72 11.43
CA LEU A 401 39.00 -18.07 10.24
C LEU A 401 38.95 -16.94 9.22
N GLU A 402 38.73 -15.71 9.69
CA GLU A 402 38.66 -14.52 8.83
C GLU A 402 40.01 -14.25 8.16
N THR A 403 41.10 -14.28 8.93
CA THR A 403 42.45 -14.06 8.41
C THR A 403 42.85 -15.15 7.39
N HIS A 404 42.50 -16.40 7.67
CA HIS A 404 42.75 -17.49 6.72
C HIS A 404 41.94 -17.32 5.43
N ALA A 405 40.64 -17.03 5.52
CA ALA A 405 39.82 -16.82 4.33
C ALA A 405 40.31 -15.62 3.49
N ALA A 406 40.70 -14.52 4.13
CA ALA A 406 41.24 -13.35 3.47
C ALA A 406 42.55 -13.65 2.71
N LYS A 407 43.40 -14.55 3.24
CA LYS A 407 44.63 -15.00 2.57
C LYS A 407 44.35 -15.69 1.24
N ASP A 408 43.25 -16.44 1.16
CA ASP A 408 42.81 -17.12 -0.07
C ASP A 408 41.98 -16.19 -0.99
N GLY A 409 41.86 -14.89 -0.66
CA GLY A 409 41.06 -13.93 -1.40
C GLY A 409 39.55 -14.17 -1.29
N VAL A 410 39.11 -14.92 -0.27
CA VAL A 410 37.71 -15.27 -0.05
C VAL A 410 37.17 -14.40 1.09
N ALA A 411 36.19 -13.54 0.78
CA ALA A 411 35.37 -12.90 1.81
C ALA A 411 34.31 -13.90 2.29
N LEU A 412 34.27 -14.19 3.59
CA LEU A 412 33.23 -15.04 4.18
C LEU A 412 31.97 -14.23 4.47
N ASP A 413 30.82 -14.85 4.23
CA ASP A 413 29.54 -14.38 4.75
C ASP A 413 29.63 -14.32 6.30
N PRO A 414 29.23 -13.20 6.95
CA PRO A 414 29.36 -13.05 8.40
C PRO A 414 28.62 -14.11 9.22
N ASP A 415 27.46 -14.58 8.77
CA ASP A 415 26.68 -15.59 9.47
C ASP A 415 27.42 -16.94 9.39
N LEU A 416 27.96 -17.28 8.22
CA LEU A 416 28.78 -18.47 8.03
C LEU A 416 30.06 -18.42 8.88
N LEU A 417 30.71 -17.25 8.95
CA LEU A 417 31.89 -17.04 9.79
C LEU A 417 31.56 -17.31 11.26
N LEU A 418 30.43 -16.81 11.75
CA LEU A 418 29.98 -17.03 13.13
C LEU A 418 29.69 -18.52 13.41
N GLU A 419 29.04 -19.24 12.48
CA GLU A 419 28.84 -20.69 12.63
C GLU A 419 30.17 -21.44 12.67
N ALA A 420 31.09 -21.17 11.75
CA ALA A 420 32.41 -21.78 11.70
C ALA A 420 33.24 -21.46 12.95
N ALA A 421 33.21 -20.21 13.43
CA ALA A 421 33.88 -19.79 14.65
C ALA A 421 33.32 -20.53 15.87
N SER A 422 31.99 -20.72 15.94
CA SER A 422 31.38 -21.51 17.01
C SER A 422 31.82 -22.97 17.02
N LEU A 423 32.15 -23.56 15.86
CA LEU A 423 32.64 -24.95 15.80
C LEU A 423 34.03 -25.05 16.41
N VAL A 424 34.93 -24.12 16.07
CA VAL A 424 36.28 -24.04 16.62
C VAL A 424 36.24 -23.70 18.11
N ALA A 425 35.50 -22.66 18.48
CA ALA A 425 35.43 -22.15 19.84
C ALA A 425 34.81 -23.17 20.79
N LEU A 426 33.72 -23.84 20.41
CA LEU A 426 33.02 -24.78 21.28
C LEU A 426 33.67 -26.16 21.29
N GLY A 427 34.25 -26.59 20.16
CA GLY A 427 34.91 -27.89 20.01
C GLY A 427 33.98 -29.05 20.41
N GLU A 428 34.52 -30.03 21.13
CA GLU A 428 33.78 -31.22 21.57
C GLU A 428 32.80 -30.97 22.73
N ARG A 429 32.70 -29.73 23.25
CA ARG A 429 31.77 -29.38 24.34
C ARG A 429 30.30 -29.46 23.91
N VAL A 430 30.05 -29.46 22.60
CA VAL A 430 28.73 -29.58 22.00
C VAL A 430 28.72 -30.72 20.99
N PRO A 431 27.89 -31.75 21.18
CA PRO A 431 27.71 -32.79 20.18
C PRO A 431 27.16 -32.17 18.90
N ARG A 432 27.83 -32.40 17.76
CA ARG A 432 27.42 -31.89 16.44
C ARG A 432 26.88 -33.02 15.56
N GLU A 433 25.96 -32.66 14.67
CA GLU A 433 25.46 -33.55 13.61
C GLU A 433 25.67 -32.86 12.25
N PRO A 434 26.61 -33.36 11.41
CA PRO A 434 26.85 -32.77 10.12
C PRO A 434 25.68 -33.03 9.18
N SER A 435 25.21 -32.00 8.49
CA SER A 435 24.20 -32.12 7.43
C SER A 435 24.74 -31.54 6.12
N SER A 436 24.56 -32.31 5.05
CA SER A 436 24.92 -31.97 3.68
C SER A 436 23.69 -31.62 2.83
N ALA A 437 22.57 -31.34 3.49
CA ALA A 437 21.35 -30.96 2.78
C ALA A 437 21.57 -29.68 1.98
N VAL A 438 20.95 -29.63 0.81
CA VAL A 438 21.10 -28.53 -0.14
C VAL A 438 20.34 -27.30 0.39
N THR A 439 21.07 -26.29 0.83
CA THR A 439 20.53 -25.00 1.31
C THR A 439 20.59 -23.90 0.26
N GLN A 440 21.22 -24.17 -0.89
CA GLN A 440 21.30 -23.25 -2.02
C GLN A 440 21.03 -23.97 -3.35
N VAL A 441 20.23 -23.36 -4.22
CA VAL A 441 19.97 -23.86 -5.58
C VAL A 441 19.92 -22.72 -6.58
N LYS A 442 20.40 -22.96 -7.80
CA LYS A 442 20.17 -22.09 -8.95
C LYS A 442 18.92 -22.56 -9.67
N LEU A 443 17.93 -21.69 -9.80
CA LEU A 443 16.76 -21.86 -10.65
C LEU A 443 17.06 -21.28 -12.02
N ASP A 444 16.96 -22.09 -13.06
CA ASP A 444 17.04 -21.63 -14.45
C ASP A 444 15.62 -21.49 -15.04
N GLY A 445 15.49 -20.66 -16.08
CA GLY A 445 14.23 -20.52 -16.82
C GLY A 445 13.23 -19.53 -16.23
N ILE A 446 13.67 -18.69 -15.27
CA ILE A 446 12.86 -17.60 -14.71
C ILE A 446 12.47 -16.63 -15.83
N LEU A 447 11.20 -16.24 -15.86
CA LEU A 447 10.57 -15.50 -16.94
C LEU A 447 10.58 -13.98 -16.71
N GLY A 448 10.39 -13.55 -15.47
CA GLY A 448 10.32 -12.13 -15.16
C GLY A 448 11.64 -11.40 -15.17
N GLN A 449 11.53 -10.08 -15.14
CA GLN A 449 12.66 -9.16 -15.13
C GLN A 449 12.77 -8.51 -13.76
N HIS A 450 13.91 -8.70 -13.12
CA HIS A 450 14.20 -8.16 -11.80
C HIS A 450 15.72 -8.15 -11.58
N PRO A 451 16.31 -7.23 -10.80
CA PRO A 451 17.77 -7.18 -10.55
C PRO A 451 18.36 -8.50 -10.02
N ARG A 452 17.59 -9.29 -9.27
CA ARG A 452 18.00 -10.62 -8.78
C ARG A 452 17.96 -11.72 -9.83
N VAL A 453 17.29 -11.50 -10.96
CA VAL A 453 17.21 -12.46 -12.07
C VAL A 453 18.30 -12.13 -13.08
N VAL A 454 19.34 -12.94 -13.10
CA VAL A 454 20.51 -12.78 -13.98
C VAL A 454 20.51 -13.90 -14.99
N ASP A 455 20.55 -13.57 -16.29
CA ASP A 455 20.54 -14.54 -17.38
C ASP A 455 19.40 -15.58 -17.29
N ARG A 456 18.19 -15.12 -16.94
CA ARG A 456 17.00 -15.96 -16.70
C ARG A 456 17.19 -16.99 -15.58
N ALA A 457 18.08 -16.70 -14.65
CA ALA A 457 18.31 -17.53 -13.48
C ALA A 457 18.22 -16.74 -12.18
N LEU A 458 17.78 -17.43 -11.13
CA LEU A 458 17.66 -16.90 -9.78
C LEU A 458 18.39 -17.86 -8.82
N THR A 459 19.28 -17.33 -7.99
CA THR A 459 19.87 -18.11 -6.90
C THR A 459 19.00 -18.01 -5.66
N LEU A 460 18.53 -19.16 -5.17
CA LEU A 460 17.80 -19.27 -3.91
C LEU A 460 18.74 -19.85 -2.85
N ARG A 461 18.92 -19.12 -1.75
CA ARG A 461 19.54 -19.61 -0.52
C ARG A 461 18.47 -19.60 0.56
N LEU A 462 18.20 -20.74 1.20
CA LEU A 462 17.02 -20.94 2.04
C LEU A 462 16.97 -19.94 3.20
N ASP A 463 18.07 -19.76 3.90
CA ASP A 463 18.20 -18.83 5.03
C ASP A 463 18.04 -17.36 4.61
N GLU A 464 18.73 -16.94 3.54
CA GLU A 464 18.65 -15.59 2.98
C GLU A 464 17.24 -15.26 2.51
N PHE A 465 16.61 -16.20 1.79
CA PHE A 465 15.25 -16.04 1.31
C PHE A 465 14.29 -15.82 2.49
N MET A 466 14.34 -16.68 3.51
CA MET A 466 13.46 -16.56 4.66
C MET A 466 13.71 -15.24 5.41
N SER A 467 14.96 -14.92 5.75
CA SER A 467 15.31 -13.71 6.49
C SER A 467 14.94 -12.42 5.74
N ARG A 468 15.30 -12.33 4.45
CA ARG A 468 15.00 -11.15 3.62
C ARG A 468 13.50 -10.94 3.47
N LEU A 469 12.75 -11.99 3.12
CA LEU A 469 11.31 -11.86 2.87
C LEU A 469 10.53 -11.64 4.17
N THR A 470 10.94 -12.22 5.30
CA THR A 470 10.37 -11.88 6.61
C THR A 470 10.58 -10.40 6.92
N ARG A 471 11.80 -9.87 6.78
CA ARG A 471 12.06 -8.44 7.01
C ARG A 471 11.26 -7.54 6.06
N PHE A 472 11.18 -7.91 4.79
CA PHE A 472 10.41 -7.16 3.81
C PHE A 472 8.92 -7.10 4.19
N ILE A 473 8.33 -8.25 4.52
CA ILE A 473 6.91 -8.36 4.88
C ILE A 473 6.59 -7.69 6.23
N GLU A 474 7.46 -7.82 7.24
CA GLU A 474 7.15 -7.33 8.59
C GLU A 474 7.55 -5.87 8.84
N VAL A 475 8.54 -5.35 8.11
CA VAL A 475 9.12 -4.02 8.38
C VAL A 475 8.91 -3.04 7.24
N ARG A 476 8.97 -3.50 5.99
CA ARG A 476 8.97 -2.61 4.81
C ARG A 476 7.57 -2.41 4.23
N VAL A 477 6.79 -3.48 4.17
CA VAL A 477 5.43 -3.47 3.63
C VAL A 477 4.43 -3.27 4.79
N PRO A 478 3.39 -2.43 4.63
CA PRO A 478 2.41 -2.12 5.68
C PRO A 478 1.49 -3.28 6.07
#